data_AF-A0A6M5YFW4-F1
#
_entry.id   AF-A0A6M5YFW4-F1
#
_cell.length_a   1.000
_cell.length_b   1.000
_cell.length_c   1.000
_cell.angle_alpha   90.00
_cell.angle_beta   90.00
_cell.angle_gamma   90.00
#
_symmetry.space_group_name_H-M   'P 1'
#
loop_
_entity.id
_entity.type
_entity.pdbx_description
1 polymer ?
#
loop_
_entity_poly.entity_id
_entity_poly.type
_entity_poly.pdbx_seq_one_letter_code
_entity_poly.pdbx_strand_id
1 'polypeptide(L)'
;MLNESETAKVEAVQVPDEVFATAYEAAMRHAKYRASRRRDCDDIITDAAVDGLLWARANCTSAESFPAFAATCVRRFVWRKLAKASEKRARRPEHVELSDATRAVAKPVAPVRPLLIDDLPEDIAFAVRLFFTDGYSLRDCGLLMNKSPNTVDLMLKKAAELLAPGRIKPFRPTGQKRLTRG
;
A
#
# COMPACT_ATOMS: atom_id res chain seq x y z
N MET A 1 -10.59 -2.93 -47.71
CA MET A 1 -11.59 -1.85 -47.58
C MET A 1 -12.21 -1.99 -46.19
N LEU A 2 -11.63 -1.32 -45.20
CA LEU A 2 -12.19 -1.25 -43.84
C LEU A 2 -12.79 0.14 -43.71
N ASN A 3 -14.11 0.20 -43.53
CA ASN A 3 -14.82 1.45 -43.32
C ASN A 3 -14.39 2.05 -41.98
N GLU A 4 -13.65 3.15 -42.06
CA GLU A 4 -13.45 4.08 -40.95
C GLU A 4 -14.81 4.73 -40.67
N SER A 5 -15.62 4.07 -39.86
CA SER A 5 -16.78 4.71 -39.25
C SER A 5 -16.26 5.77 -38.28
N GLU A 6 -16.13 7.00 -38.77
CA GLU A 6 -16.00 8.20 -37.95
C GLU A 6 -17.08 8.16 -36.87
N THR A 7 -16.67 7.86 -35.65
CA THR A 7 -17.53 8.04 -34.47
C THR A 7 -17.59 9.54 -34.25
N ALA A 8 -18.55 10.19 -34.92
CA ALA A 8 -18.93 11.55 -34.62
C ALA A 8 -19.11 11.64 -33.10
N LYS A 9 -18.21 12.36 -32.44
CA LYS A 9 -18.30 12.63 -31.00
C LYS A 9 -19.59 13.41 -30.82
N VAL A 10 -20.65 12.71 -30.40
CA VAL A 10 -21.93 13.32 -30.07
C VAL A 10 -21.62 14.40 -29.04
N GLU A 11 -21.83 15.65 -29.42
CA GLU A 11 -21.56 16.79 -28.54
C GLU A 11 -22.37 16.60 -27.26
N ALA A 12 -21.68 16.65 -26.12
CA ALA A 12 -22.31 16.42 -24.82
C ALA A 12 -23.36 17.50 -24.57
N VAL A 13 -24.62 17.10 -24.44
CA VAL A 13 -25.72 18.02 -24.17
C VAL A 13 -25.49 18.66 -22.80
N GLN A 14 -25.62 20.00 -22.74
CA GLN A 14 -25.57 20.70 -21.47
C GLN A 14 -26.85 20.41 -20.68
N VAL A 15 -26.72 19.53 -19.69
CA VAL A 15 -27.78 19.25 -18.71
C VAL A 15 -27.85 20.43 -17.71
N PRO A 16 -29.03 21.05 -17.50
CA PRO A 16 -29.19 22.10 -16.49
C PRO A 16 -28.82 21.61 -15.09
N ASP A 17 -28.19 22.46 -14.30
CA ASP A 17 -27.67 22.09 -12.98
C ASP A 17 -28.78 21.64 -12.00
N GLU A 18 -29.99 22.20 -12.12
CA GLU A 18 -31.15 21.79 -11.31
C GLU A 18 -31.58 20.35 -11.60
N VAL A 19 -31.62 19.96 -12.88
CA VAL A 19 -31.95 18.61 -13.31
C VAL A 19 -30.85 17.63 -12.88
N PHE A 20 -29.59 18.08 -12.91
CA PHE A 20 -28.46 17.29 -12.41
C PHE A 20 -28.52 17.08 -10.89
N ALA A 21 -28.84 18.13 -10.12
CA ALA A 21 -28.95 18.06 -8.66
C ALA A 21 -30.06 17.10 -8.22
N THR A 22 -31.23 17.16 -8.85
CA THR A 22 -32.34 16.24 -8.56
C THR A 22 -31.99 14.78 -8.89
N ALA A 23 -31.30 14.55 -10.02
CA ALA A 23 -30.81 13.22 -10.38
C ALA A 23 -29.73 12.72 -9.40
N TYR A 24 -28.86 13.60 -8.92
CA TYR A 24 -27.84 13.30 -7.91
C TYR A 24 -28.48 12.86 -6.59
N GLU A 25 -29.47 13.60 -6.10
CA GLU A 25 -30.20 13.21 -4.88
C GLU A 25 -30.87 11.84 -5.04
N ALA A 26 -31.51 11.59 -6.18
CA ALA A 26 -32.14 10.30 -6.47
C ALA A 26 -31.11 9.16 -6.51
N ALA A 27 -29.93 9.40 -7.09
CA ALA A 27 -28.83 8.45 -7.11
C ALA A 27 -28.32 8.13 -5.69
N MET A 28 -28.15 9.15 -4.84
CA MET A 28 -27.72 8.98 -3.45
C MET A 28 -28.77 8.27 -2.59
N ARG A 29 -30.06 8.55 -2.78
CA ARG A 29 -31.14 7.78 -2.14
C ARG A 29 -31.09 6.30 -2.55
N HIS A 30 -30.85 6.02 -3.82
CA HIS A 30 -30.70 4.64 -4.31
C HIS A 30 -29.47 3.94 -3.72
N ALA A 31 -28.33 4.63 -3.67
CA ALA A 31 -27.09 4.15 -3.07
C ALA A 31 -27.30 3.80 -1.59
N LYS A 32 -27.85 4.73 -0.79
CA LYS A 32 -28.18 4.51 0.62
C LYS A 32 -29.15 3.34 0.82
N TYR A 33 -30.19 3.24 0.00
CA TYR A 33 -31.13 2.11 0.06
C TYR A 33 -30.41 0.77 -0.17
N ARG A 34 -29.45 0.70 -1.09
CA ARG A 34 -28.67 -0.51 -1.37
C ARG A 34 -27.61 -0.79 -0.31
N ALA A 35 -26.94 0.23 0.20
CA ALA A 35 -25.93 0.15 1.25
C ALA A 35 -26.52 -0.27 2.60
N SER A 36 -27.79 0.06 2.89
CA SER A 36 -28.47 -0.34 4.13
C SER A 36 -28.42 -1.85 4.40
N ARG A 37 -28.29 -2.67 3.35
CA ARG A 37 -28.21 -4.13 3.42
C ARG A 37 -26.78 -4.67 3.51
N ARG A 38 -25.75 -3.84 3.32
CA ARG A 38 -24.33 -4.22 3.19
C ARG A 38 -23.42 -3.06 3.63
N ARG A 39 -23.25 -2.88 4.96
CA ARG A 39 -22.46 -1.78 5.55
C ARG A 39 -21.01 -1.74 5.03
N ASP A 40 -20.45 -2.92 4.81
CA ASP A 40 -19.11 -3.18 4.30
C ASP A 40 -18.93 -2.82 2.80
N CYS A 41 -19.96 -2.30 2.14
CA CYS A 41 -19.90 -1.86 0.74
C CYS A 41 -20.44 -0.44 0.53
N ASP A 42 -20.69 0.34 1.59
CA ASP A 42 -21.33 1.67 1.48
C ASP A 42 -20.56 2.62 0.56
N ASP A 43 -19.27 2.79 0.82
CA ASP A 43 -18.38 3.64 0.00
C ASP A 43 -18.36 3.19 -1.47
N ILE A 44 -18.21 1.89 -1.70
CA ILE A 44 -18.16 1.29 -3.05
C ILE A 44 -19.46 1.55 -3.82
N ILE A 45 -20.61 1.48 -3.15
CA ILE A 45 -21.93 1.70 -3.76
C ILE A 45 -22.13 3.18 -4.06
N THR A 46 -21.68 4.06 -3.16
CA THR A 46 -21.78 5.51 -3.31
C THR A 46 -20.92 6.00 -4.48
N ASP A 47 -19.66 5.56 -4.55
CA ASP A 47 -18.75 5.83 -5.68
C ASP A 47 -19.35 5.34 -7.00
N ALA A 48 -19.91 4.12 -7.01
CA ALA A 48 -20.53 3.56 -8.20
C ALA A 48 -21.76 4.35 -8.68
N ALA A 49 -22.53 4.91 -7.76
CA ALA A 49 -23.67 5.75 -8.10
C ALA A 49 -23.22 7.09 -8.69
N VAL A 50 -22.16 7.71 -8.15
CA VAL A 50 -21.57 8.94 -8.71
C VAL A 50 -20.97 8.68 -10.09
N ASP A 51 -20.18 7.61 -10.24
CA ASP A 51 -19.62 7.19 -11.52
C ASP A 51 -20.72 7.00 -12.59
N GLY A 52 -21.81 6.32 -12.22
CA GLY A 52 -22.94 6.08 -13.11
C GLY A 52 -23.66 7.37 -13.52
N LEU A 53 -23.76 8.35 -12.62
CA LEU A 53 -24.37 9.66 -12.90
C LEU A 53 -23.47 10.51 -13.82
N LEU A 54 -22.17 10.58 -13.54
CA LEU A 54 -21.21 11.31 -14.37
C LEU A 54 -21.10 10.70 -15.77
N TRP A 55 -21.10 9.36 -15.84
CA TRP A 55 -21.15 8.66 -17.12
C TRP A 55 -22.44 9.00 -17.89
N ALA A 56 -23.59 9.01 -17.22
CA ALA A 56 -24.85 9.42 -17.85
C ALA A 56 -24.77 10.85 -18.39
N ARG A 57 -24.18 11.80 -17.65
CA ARG A 57 -24.04 13.20 -18.08
C ARG A 57 -23.22 13.32 -19.36
N ALA A 58 -22.13 12.56 -19.46
CA ALA A 58 -21.24 12.58 -20.62
C ALA A 58 -21.84 11.90 -21.87
N ASN A 59 -22.82 11.00 -21.70
CA ASN A 59 -23.35 10.16 -22.78
C ASN A 59 -24.83 10.41 -23.11
N CYS A 60 -25.47 11.36 -22.41
CA CYS A 60 -26.88 11.66 -22.64
C CYS A 60 -27.05 12.54 -23.89
N THR A 61 -28.05 12.20 -24.69
CA THR A 61 -28.40 12.91 -25.95
C THR A 61 -29.50 13.95 -25.77
N SER A 62 -30.21 13.97 -24.64
CA SER A 62 -31.30 14.93 -24.39
C SER A 62 -31.42 15.23 -22.89
N ALA A 63 -31.55 16.52 -22.55
CA ALA A 63 -31.72 16.95 -21.16
C ALA A 63 -33.01 16.41 -20.53
N GLU A 64 -34.08 16.22 -21.33
CA GLU A 64 -35.37 15.72 -20.84
C GLU A 64 -35.32 14.24 -20.45
N SER A 65 -34.54 13.44 -21.19
CA SER A 65 -34.39 12.01 -20.92
C SER A 65 -33.32 11.70 -19.88
N PHE A 66 -32.51 12.71 -19.51
CA PHE A 66 -31.40 12.56 -18.59
C PHE A 66 -31.77 11.91 -17.25
N PRO A 67 -32.85 12.28 -16.54
CA PRO A 67 -33.16 11.68 -15.24
C PRO A 67 -33.43 10.17 -15.31
N ALA A 68 -34.22 9.74 -16.31
CA ALA A 68 -34.52 8.32 -16.53
C ALA A 68 -33.29 7.52 -16.98
N PHE A 69 -32.47 8.14 -17.83
CA PHE A 69 -31.22 7.54 -18.31
C PHE A 69 -30.19 7.41 -17.18
N ALA A 70 -30.00 8.46 -16.38
CA ALA A 70 -29.15 8.48 -15.20
C ALA A 70 -29.56 7.41 -14.19
N ALA A 71 -30.86 7.29 -13.86
CA ALA A 71 -31.35 6.25 -12.97
C ALA A 71 -31.03 4.82 -13.47
N THR A 72 -31.03 4.60 -14.78
CA THR A 72 -30.67 3.31 -15.38
C THR A 72 -29.16 3.06 -15.34
N CYS A 73 -28.36 4.10 -15.60
CA CYS A 73 -26.90 4.03 -15.51
C CYS A 73 -26.43 3.77 -14.07
N VAL A 74 -26.96 4.52 -13.10
CA VAL A 74 -26.68 4.35 -11.66
C VAL A 74 -26.98 2.92 -11.24
N ARG A 75 -28.17 2.39 -11.58
CA ARG A 75 -28.52 0.99 -11.29
C ARG A 75 -27.48 0.04 -11.88
N ARG A 76 -27.12 0.18 -13.16
CA ARG A 76 -26.15 -0.69 -13.83
C ARG A 76 -24.77 -0.66 -13.16
N PHE A 77 -24.26 0.52 -12.82
CA PHE A 77 -22.94 0.68 -12.19
C PHE A 77 -22.91 0.10 -10.78
N VAL A 78 -23.91 0.41 -9.96
CA VAL A 78 -24.06 -0.15 -8.61
C VAL A 78 -24.11 -1.68 -8.66
N TRP A 79 -24.92 -2.25 -9.55
CA TRP A 79 -25.00 -3.70 -9.72
C TRP A 79 -23.67 -4.34 -10.13
N ARG A 80 -22.93 -3.72 -11.07
CA ARG A 80 -21.60 -4.21 -11.49
C ARG A 80 -20.60 -4.20 -10.34
N LYS A 81 -20.57 -3.15 -9.54
CA LYS A 81 -19.64 -3.02 -8.42
C LYS A 81 -20.00 -3.98 -7.28
N LEU A 82 -21.29 -4.16 -7.01
CA LEU A 82 -21.78 -5.17 -6.07
C LEU A 82 -21.43 -6.60 -6.51
N ALA A 83 -21.59 -6.92 -7.79
CA ALA A 83 -21.22 -8.24 -8.32
C ALA A 83 -19.72 -8.52 -8.10
N LYS A 84 -18.86 -7.54 -8.43
CA LYS A 84 -17.41 -7.64 -8.19
C LYS A 84 -17.06 -7.78 -6.71
N ALA A 85 -17.72 -7.01 -5.83
CA ALA A 85 -17.51 -7.11 -4.38
C ALA A 85 -17.93 -8.48 -3.85
N SER A 86 -19.05 -9.02 -4.33
CA SER A 86 -19.53 -10.37 -3.99
C SER A 86 -18.56 -11.45 -4.45
N GLU A 87 -18.04 -11.34 -5.68
CA GLU A 87 -17.04 -12.26 -6.22
C GLU A 87 -15.73 -12.21 -5.42
N LYS A 88 -15.24 -11.02 -5.08
CA LYS A 88 -14.06 -10.84 -4.24
C LYS A 88 -14.25 -11.46 -2.86
N ARG A 89 -15.45 -11.36 -2.30
CA ARG A 89 -15.80 -12.01 -1.02
C ARG A 89 -15.83 -13.54 -1.14
N ALA A 90 -16.44 -14.06 -2.19
CA ALA A 90 -16.51 -15.50 -2.44
C ALA A 90 -15.12 -16.12 -2.69
N ARG A 91 -14.19 -15.35 -3.27
CA ARG A 91 -12.79 -15.77 -3.49
C ARG A 91 -11.86 -15.48 -2.32
N ARG A 92 -12.35 -14.81 -1.26
CA ARG A 92 -11.51 -14.55 -0.10
C ARG A 92 -11.18 -15.91 0.52
N PRO A 93 -9.89 -16.29 0.66
CA PRO A 93 -9.58 -17.53 1.34
C PRO A 93 -10.25 -17.48 2.73
N GLU A 94 -10.96 -18.54 3.08
CA GLU A 94 -11.40 -18.74 4.46
C GLU A 94 -10.17 -18.54 5.35
N HIS A 95 -10.37 -17.85 6.48
CA HIS A 95 -9.31 -17.59 7.43
C HIS A 95 -8.52 -18.90 7.61
N VAL A 96 -7.28 -18.93 7.12
CA VAL A 96 -6.39 -20.04 7.40
C VAL A 96 -6.09 -19.89 8.88
N GLU A 97 -6.80 -20.65 9.70
CA GLU A 97 -6.42 -20.84 11.09
C GLU A 97 -4.98 -21.35 11.05
N LEU A 98 -4.04 -20.55 11.56
CA LEU A 98 -2.67 -20.97 11.74
C LEU A 98 -2.73 -22.22 12.63
N SER A 99 -2.51 -23.38 12.03
CA SER A 99 -2.51 -24.64 12.76
C SER A 99 -1.51 -24.54 13.90
N ASP A 100 -1.80 -25.15 15.05
CA ASP A 100 -0.88 -25.14 16.18
C ASP A 100 0.50 -25.73 15.81
N ALA A 101 0.58 -26.52 14.74
CA ALA A 101 1.83 -26.98 14.15
C ALA A 101 2.71 -25.85 13.58
N THR A 102 2.13 -24.79 12.99
CA THR A 102 2.90 -23.59 12.57
C THR A 102 3.27 -22.69 13.74
N ARG A 103 2.44 -22.62 14.79
CA ARG A 103 2.82 -21.99 16.08
C ARG A 103 3.96 -22.74 16.78
N ALA A 104 4.01 -24.06 16.67
CA ALA A 104 5.05 -24.88 17.31
C ALA A 104 6.43 -24.76 16.63
N VAL A 105 6.49 -24.43 15.33
CA VAL A 105 7.76 -24.11 14.63
C VAL A 105 8.30 -22.73 15.06
N ALA A 106 7.43 -21.87 15.59
CA ALA A 106 7.81 -20.64 16.29
C ALA A 106 8.10 -20.85 17.79
N LYS A 107 8.47 -22.08 18.22
CA LYS A 107 9.10 -22.25 19.53
C LYS A 107 10.40 -21.45 19.52
N PRO A 108 10.57 -20.45 20.41
CA PRO A 108 11.84 -19.77 20.52
C PRO A 108 12.88 -20.82 20.91
N VAL A 109 13.82 -21.10 20.01
CA VAL A 109 15.17 -21.44 20.43
C VAL A 109 15.49 -20.43 21.53
N ALA A 110 15.85 -20.92 22.73
CA ALA A 110 16.00 -20.11 23.94
C ALA A 110 16.49 -18.72 23.57
N PRO A 111 15.77 -17.64 23.90
CA PRO A 111 16.03 -16.33 23.34
C PRO A 111 17.49 -15.99 23.65
N VAL A 112 18.36 -16.17 22.65
CA VAL A 112 19.68 -15.57 22.65
C VAL A 112 19.32 -14.10 22.73
N ARG A 113 19.60 -13.44 23.87
CA ARG A 113 19.35 -12.01 24.01
C ARG A 113 19.89 -11.37 22.73
N PRO A 114 19.04 -10.85 21.84
CA PRO A 114 19.56 -10.16 20.67
C PRO A 114 20.43 -9.06 21.26
N LEU A 115 21.71 -9.02 20.87
CA LEU A 115 22.56 -7.91 21.25
C LEU A 115 21.80 -6.67 20.82
N LEU A 116 21.46 -5.81 21.79
CA LEU A 116 20.77 -4.58 21.47
C LEU A 116 21.77 -3.69 20.73
N ILE A 117 21.27 -2.71 19.97
CA ILE A 117 22.14 -1.72 19.32
C ILE A 117 23.03 -1.04 20.38
N ASP A 118 22.53 -0.92 21.61
CA ASP A 118 23.24 -0.38 22.77
C ASP A 118 24.41 -1.26 23.26
N ASP A 119 24.45 -2.54 22.90
CA ASP A 119 25.55 -3.47 23.24
C ASP A 119 26.69 -3.43 22.19
N LEU A 120 26.50 -2.71 21.09
CA LEU A 120 27.55 -2.52 20.08
C LEU A 120 28.59 -1.50 20.57
N PRO A 121 29.85 -1.61 20.10
CA PRO A 121 30.82 -0.53 20.30
C PRO A 121 30.26 0.80 19.82
N GLU A 122 30.44 1.86 20.60
CA GLU A 122 29.83 3.19 20.40
C GLU A 122 29.98 3.71 18.97
N ASP A 123 31.19 3.61 18.42
CA ASP A 123 31.51 3.93 17.02
C ASP A 123 30.59 3.20 16.00
N ILE A 124 30.35 1.91 16.21
CA ILE A 124 29.56 1.06 15.32
C ILE A 124 28.06 1.32 15.55
N ALA A 125 27.64 1.47 16.80
CA ALA A 125 26.26 1.84 17.15
C ALA A 125 25.87 3.17 16.50
N PHE A 126 26.77 4.16 16.52
CA PHE A 126 26.55 5.45 15.90
C PHE A 126 26.40 5.36 14.37
N ALA A 127 27.23 4.54 13.70
CA ALA A 127 27.09 4.29 12.26
C ALA A 127 25.74 3.63 11.91
N VAL A 128 25.31 2.65 12.71
CA VAL A 128 24.02 1.96 12.54
C VAL A 128 22.86 2.94 12.70
N ARG A 129 22.90 3.80 13.72
CA ARG A 129 21.87 4.80 13.97
C ARG A 129 21.75 5.80 12.81
N LEU A 130 22.87 6.38 12.37
CA LEU A 130 22.87 7.33 11.26
C LEU A 130 22.29 6.72 9.97
N PHE A 131 22.63 5.47 9.67
CA PHE A 131 22.21 4.83 8.41
C PHE A 131 20.78 4.27 8.46
N PHE A 132 20.43 3.51 9.52
CA PHE A 132 19.14 2.81 9.59
C PHE A 132 18.05 3.59 10.31
N THR A 133 18.39 4.42 11.30
CA THR A 133 17.41 5.20 12.06
C THR A 133 17.19 6.57 11.41
N ASP A 134 18.28 7.27 11.10
CA ASP A 134 18.21 8.64 10.60
C ASP A 134 18.21 8.72 9.06
N GLY A 135 18.50 7.61 8.37
CA GLY A 135 18.36 7.47 6.91
C GLY A 135 19.42 8.18 6.07
N TYR A 136 20.59 8.51 6.66
CA TYR A 136 21.68 9.15 5.93
C TYR A 136 22.36 8.21 4.93
N SER A 137 22.87 8.78 3.82
CA SER A 137 23.66 8.01 2.86
C SER A 137 25.03 7.63 3.44
N LEU A 138 25.67 6.58 2.90
CA LEU A 138 27.02 6.18 3.34
C LEU A 138 28.05 7.32 3.25
N ARG A 139 27.86 8.23 2.29
CA ARG A 139 28.72 9.41 2.11
C ARG A 139 28.53 10.41 3.25
N ASP A 140 27.28 10.68 3.62
CA ASP A 140 26.94 11.63 4.68
C ASP A 140 27.31 11.08 6.05
N CYS A 141 27.08 9.78 6.29
CA CYS A 141 27.58 9.09 7.48
C CYS A 141 29.10 9.20 7.60
N GLY A 142 29.83 9.07 6.47
CA GLY A 142 31.28 9.24 6.44
C GLY A 142 31.71 10.65 6.86
N LEU A 143 31.02 11.67 6.35
CA LEU A 143 31.27 13.07 6.72
C LEU A 143 31.01 13.32 8.22
N LEU A 144 29.87 12.85 8.74
CA LEU A 144 29.49 13.04 10.15
C LEU A 144 30.41 12.30 11.13
N MET A 145 31.00 11.18 10.70
CA MET A 145 31.90 10.36 11.51
C MET A 145 33.39 10.65 11.25
N ASN A 146 33.74 11.60 10.36
CA ASN A 146 35.11 11.80 9.87
C ASN A 146 35.78 10.50 9.38
N LYS A 147 35.05 9.66 8.64
CA LYS A 147 35.49 8.37 8.10
C LYS A 147 35.18 8.26 6.61
N SER A 148 35.91 7.41 5.88
CA SER A 148 35.57 7.15 4.49
C SER A 148 34.25 6.37 4.38
N PRO A 149 33.47 6.52 3.29
CA PRO A 149 32.23 5.75 3.11
C PRO A 149 32.45 4.23 3.17
N ASN A 150 33.59 3.75 2.67
CA ASN A 150 33.98 2.34 2.74
C ASN A 150 34.21 1.87 4.17
N THR A 151 34.74 2.75 5.03
CA THR A 151 34.92 2.46 6.45
C THR A 151 33.57 2.35 7.16
N VAL A 152 32.61 3.20 6.81
CA VAL A 152 31.24 3.13 7.34
C VAL A 152 30.55 1.83 6.90
N ASP A 153 30.66 1.46 5.62
CA ASP A 153 30.14 0.19 5.10
C ASP A 153 30.73 -1.04 5.84
N LEU A 154 32.04 -1.05 6.09
CA LEU A 154 32.70 -2.08 6.90
C LEU A 154 32.16 -2.12 8.35
N MET A 155 31.87 -0.96 8.94
CA MET A 155 31.30 -0.87 10.28
C MET A 155 29.87 -1.40 10.32
N LEU A 156 29.04 -1.12 9.30
CA LEU A 156 27.69 -1.65 9.18
C LEU A 156 27.69 -3.17 8.98
N LYS A 157 28.59 -3.70 8.15
CA LYS A 157 28.78 -5.16 7.99
C LYS A 157 29.18 -5.82 9.30
N LYS A 158 30.11 -5.20 10.04
CA LYS A 158 30.53 -5.68 11.36
C LYS A 158 29.41 -5.58 12.40
N ALA A 159 28.55 -4.57 12.31
CA ALA A 159 27.34 -4.47 13.13
C ALA A 159 26.38 -5.64 12.84
N ALA A 160 26.12 -5.92 11.56
CA ALA A 160 25.26 -7.01 11.14
C ALA A 160 25.80 -8.37 11.62
N GLU A 161 27.12 -8.58 11.58
CA GLU A 161 27.77 -9.78 12.13
C GLU A 161 27.58 -9.92 13.64
N LEU A 162 27.62 -8.81 14.39
CA LEU A 162 27.46 -8.81 15.85
C LEU A 162 26.00 -8.95 16.29
N LEU A 163 25.05 -8.41 15.53
CA LEU A 163 23.62 -8.45 15.82
C LEU A 163 22.97 -9.77 15.38
N ALA A 164 23.55 -10.50 14.43
CA ALA A 164 23.06 -11.81 14.02
C ALA A 164 23.27 -12.86 15.13
N PRO A 165 22.26 -13.70 15.45
CA PRO A 165 22.38 -14.68 16.52
C PRO A 165 23.45 -15.73 16.16
N GLY A 166 24.60 -15.68 16.85
CA GLY A 166 25.55 -16.79 16.89
C GLY A 166 26.97 -16.57 16.38
N ARG A 167 27.42 -15.34 16.07
CA ARG A 167 28.85 -15.09 15.79
C ARG A 167 29.52 -14.39 16.95
N ILE A 168 30.02 -15.21 17.87
CA ILE A 168 30.97 -14.86 18.92
C ILE A 168 32.09 -14.00 18.31
N LYS A 169 32.36 -12.86 18.93
CA LYS A 169 33.41 -11.90 18.54
C LYS A 169 34.78 -12.59 18.60
N PRO A 170 35.69 -12.38 17.62
CA PRO A 170 37.04 -12.90 17.71
C PRO A 170 37.77 -12.29 18.92
N PHE A 171 38.14 -13.14 19.86
CA PHE A 171 39.00 -12.82 21.00
C PHE A 171 40.45 -12.64 20.51
N ARG A 172 41.12 -11.56 20.93
CA ARG A 172 42.57 -11.39 20.73
C ARG A 172 43.28 -11.45 22.08
N PRO A 173 44.20 -12.40 22.29
CA PRO A 173 45.08 -12.37 23.44
C PRO A 173 46.10 -11.23 23.31
N THR A 174 46.53 -10.72 24.46
CA THR A 174 47.55 -9.67 24.59
C THR A 174 48.87 -10.14 23.96
N GLY A 175 49.40 -9.39 22.98
CA GLY A 175 50.72 -9.64 22.39
C GLY A 175 50.77 -9.82 20.86
N GLN A 176 49.64 -9.97 20.16
CA GLN A 176 49.67 -10.07 18.69
C GLN A 176 49.79 -8.70 18.01
N LYS A 177 50.89 -8.49 17.26
CA LYS A 177 51.08 -7.30 16.42
C LYS A 177 50.10 -7.29 15.24
N ARG A 178 49.66 -6.09 14.86
CA ARG A 178 48.88 -5.89 13.63
C ARG A 178 49.80 -6.15 12.43
N LEU A 179 49.31 -6.88 11.42
CA LEU A 179 49.82 -6.70 10.07
C LEU A 179 49.42 -5.28 9.66
N THR A 180 50.34 -4.33 9.80
CA THR A 180 50.27 -3.05 9.10
C THR A 180 50.47 -3.35 7.62
N ARG A 181 49.59 -2.78 6.79
CA ARG A 181 49.69 -2.84 5.32
C ARG A 181 51.15 -2.62 4.87
N GLY A 182 51.67 -3.59 4.11
CA GLY A 182 52.52 -3.30 2.96
C GLY A 182 51.61 -3.12 1.76
#